data_AF-A0A0P4VWH3-F1
#
_entry.id   AF-A0A0P4VWH3-F1
#
_cell.length_a   1.000
_cell.length_b   1.000
_cell.length_c   1.000
_cell.angle_alpha   90.00
_cell.angle_beta   90.00
_cell.angle_gamma   90.00
#
_symmetry.space_group_name_H-M   'P 1'
#
loop_
_entity.id
_entity.type
_entity.pdbx_description
1 polymer ?
#
loop_
_entity_poly.entity_id
_entity_poly.type
_entity_poly.pdbx_seq_one_letter_code
_entity_poly.pdbx_strand_id
1 'polypeptide(L)'
;SIFLNKILQRSLLKNASITLIESKVKFATRLAEVGKLEPPKKAESYLTGQLFLHKIFAYRGVVLFPWVARVYDRDFPNNKQDKEAGDNQSSTNTSPSTSSASTTSSEDKEVKGRSHTFYQVLIDSRDCPFIRAQTEAVTFLGNQEGSRSLYAIPGLDYVSHDDILPYSTKEKNPLHHELFDKFLTHVPTQDPPYVAQDTLKAWQKKNHPWLELSDVHKETTDNVRITVIPFYMGSRDNQNSLVYWWRYCIRMENLGTKTVQLRERHWRIFSLSGTLETVRGRGVVGHEPILSQSTPAFQYSSHVSLQAPSGHMWGTFRMEREDGYTFDCRIPPFSLESKTDEENPNPPTFGT
;
A
#
# COMPACT_ATOMS: atom_id res chain seq x y z
N SER A 1 -0.13 -26.84 -0.49
CA SER A 1 -0.01 -28.00 -1.40
C SER A 1 -1.27 -28.08 -2.25
N ILE A 2 -1.23 -27.46 -3.44
CA ILE A 2 -2.24 -27.60 -4.49
C ILE A 2 -1.45 -27.54 -5.81
N PHE A 3 -1.05 -28.69 -6.32
CA PHE A 3 -0.38 -28.79 -7.62
C PHE A 3 -1.44 -28.99 -8.70
N LEU A 4 -1.40 -28.10 -9.70
CA LEU A 4 -2.14 -28.19 -10.95
C LEU A 4 -1.81 -29.49 -11.67
N ASN A 5 -2.85 -30.21 -12.10
CA ASN A 5 -2.73 -31.26 -13.11
C ASN A 5 -3.28 -30.73 -14.43
N LYS A 6 -2.40 -30.46 -15.39
CA LYS A 6 -2.76 -30.27 -16.80
C LYS A 6 -1.93 -31.22 -17.66
N ILE A 7 -2.61 -32.28 -18.10
CA ILE A 7 -2.66 -32.83 -19.46
C ILE A 7 -1.32 -33.06 -20.17
N LEU A 8 -1.00 -34.34 -20.37
CA LEU A 8 -0.30 -34.82 -21.56
C LEU A 8 -0.95 -36.12 -22.03
N GLN A 9 -1.53 -36.08 -23.24
CA GLN A 9 -2.14 -37.21 -23.92
C GLN A 9 -1.08 -38.12 -24.55
N ARG A 10 -1.16 -39.41 -24.19
CA ARG A 10 -1.02 -40.64 -24.99
C ARG A 10 0.00 -40.73 -26.13
N SER A 11 0.91 -41.71 -25.99
CA SER A 11 1.36 -42.73 -26.98
C SER A 11 2.69 -43.32 -26.47
N LEU A 12 3.05 -44.60 -26.45
CA LEU A 12 2.49 -45.91 -26.79
C LEU A 12 3.40 -46.96 -26.07
N LEU A 13 2.77 -48.00 -25.50
CA LEU A 13 3.25 -49.39 -25.35
C LEU A 13 4.35 -49.81 -24.34
N LYS A 14 3.86 -50.69 -23.44
CA LYS A 14 4.35 -52.04 -23.06
C LYS A 14 5.17 -52.21 -21.78
N ASN A 15 4.51 -52.94 -20.86
CA ASN A 15 5.03 -53.93 -19.91
C ASN A 15 6.13 -53.49 -18.94
N ALA A 16 5.69 -52.93 -17.81
CA ALA A 16 6.35 -53.17 -16.53
C ALA A 16 5.29 -53.14 -15.42
N SER A 17 5.10 -54.25 -14.72
CA SER A 17 4.37 -54.26 -13.45
C SER A 17 5.21 -53.50 -12.42
N ILE A 18 4.92 -52.21 -12.26
CA ILE A 18 5.51 -51.39 -11.20
C ILE A 18 4.55 -51.45 -10.02
N THR A 19 4.89 -52.26 -9.03
CA THR A 19 4.24 -52.26 -7.71
C THR A 19 4.44 -50.88 -7.09
N LEU A 20 3.39 -50.05 -7.09
CA LEU A 20 3.40 -48.75 -6.43
C LEU A 20 3.37 -48.99 -4.91
N ILE A 21 4.54 -48.93 -4.28
CA ILE A 21 4.62 -48.77 -2.82
C ILE A 21 4.25 -47.31 -2.55
N GLU A 22 3.01 -47.05 -2.16
CA GLU A 22 2.61 -45.75 -1.58
C GLU A 22 3.36 -45.57 -0.26
N SER A 23 4.55 -44.96 -0.34
CA SER A 23 5.18 -44.38 0.84
C SER A 23 4.36 -43.16 1.25
N LYS A 24 3.51 -43.33 2.26
CA LYS A 24 2.92 -42.20 3.00
C LYS A 24 4.05 -41.49 3.74
N VAL A 25 4.77 -40.62 3.05
CA VAL A 25 5.67 -39.67 3.68
C VAL A 25 4.81 -38.70 4.49
N LYS A 26 4.65 -39.00 5.78
CA LYS A 26 4.11 -38.04 6.74
C LYS A 26 5.13 -36.91 6.83
N PHE A 27 4.86 -35.78 6.20
CA PHE A 27 5.58 -34.55 6.48
C PHE A 27 5.27 -34.17 7.93
N ALA A 28 6.19 -34.48 8.84
CA ALA A 28 6.12 -33.98 10.19
C ALA A 28 6.47 -32.48 10.15
N THR A 29 5.46 -31.62 10.20
CA THR A 29 5.66 -30.19 10.36
C THR A 29 6.17 -29.94 11.78
N ARG A 30 7.46 -29.64 11.92
CA ARG A 30 8.05 -29.24 13.19
C ARG A 30 7.92 -27.73 13.32
N LEU A 31 7.21 -27.27 14.35
CA LEU A 31 7.21 -25.85 14.72
C LEU A 31 8.54 -25.53 15.41
N ALA A 32 9.12 -24.38 15.07
CA ALA A 32 10.29 -23.82 15.71
C ALA A 32 9.94 -22.47 16.30
N GLU A 33 10.39 -22.20 17.52
CA GLU A 33 10.27 -20.88 18.13
C GLU A 33 11.27 -19.94 17.46
N VAL A 34 10.75 -18.88 16.82
CA VAL A 34 11.55 -17.87 16.12
C VAL A 34 11.63 -16.54 16.88
N GLY A 35 10.81 -16.38 17.93
CA GLY A 35 10.72 -15.14 18.72
C GLY A 35 9.49 -15.11 19.62
N LYS A 36 9.35 -14.03 20.38
CA LYS A 36 8.27 -13.78 21.34
C LYS A 36 7.54 -12.50 20.96
N LEU A 37 6.23 -12.60 20.72
CA LEU A 37 5.37 -11.44 20.46
C LEU A 37 5.36 -10.47 21.64
N GLU A 38 5.35 -9.19 21.31
CA GLU A 38 5.24 -8.07 22.23
C GLU A 38 3.87 -7.39 22.09
N PRO A 39 3.39 -6.69 23.13
CA PRO A 39 2.17 -5.90 23.02
C PRO A 39 2.33 -4.78 21.99
N PRO A 40 1.39 -4.58 21.06
CA PRO A 40 1.40 -3.44 20.16
C PRO A 40 1.40 -2.11 20.93
N LYS A 41 2.26 -1.19 20.52
CA LYS A 41 2.30 0.18 21.08
C LYS A 41 1.05 0.94 20.63
N LYS A 42 0.56 1.85 21.50
CA LYS A 42 -0.64 2.66 21.23
C LYS A 42 -0.34 4.08 20.75
N ALA A 43 0.68 4.71 21.33
CA ALA A 43 1.00 6.13 21.10
C ALA A 43 2.48 6.35 20.77
N GLU A 44 3.36 5.53 21.31
CA GLU A 44 4.80 5.62 21.04
C GLU A 44 5.16 4.95 19.73
N SER A 45 5.92 5.65 18.88
CA SER A 45 6.46 5.08 17.64
C SER A 45 7.38 3.88 17.92
N TYR A 46 7.40 2.93 16.99
CA TYR A 46 8.40 1.87 16.98
C TYR A 46 9.77 2.43 16.60
N LEU A 47 10.81 1.92 17.25
CA LEU A 47 12.19 2.34 17.01
C LEU A 47 12.77 1.63 15.79
N THR A 48 13.79 2.23 15.18
CA THR A 48 14.64 1.56 14.20
C THR A 48 15.14 0.23 14.77
N GLY A 49 15.13 -0.82 13.95
CA GLY A 49 15.56 -2.16 14.35
C GLY A 49 14.47 -3.00 15.02
N GLN A 50 13.27 -2.45 15.27
CA GLN A 50 12.13 -3.24 15.76
C GLN A 50 11.75 -4.31 14.74
N LEU A 51 11.83 -5.58 15.16
CA LEU A 51 11.31 -6.70 14.39
C LEU A 51 9.79 -6.81 14.58
N PHE A 52 9.10 -7.20 13.51
CA PHE A 52 7.64 -7.34 13.53
C PHE A 52 7.12 -8.40 12.57
N LEU A 53 5.91 -8.87 12.84
CA LEU A 53 5.08 -9.57 11.87
C LEU A 53 4.04 -8.60 11.32
N HIS A 54 3.90 -8.53 10.00
CA HIS A 54 2.83 -7.73 9.40
C HIS A 54 1.47 -8.37 9.71
N LYS A 55 0.59 -7.63 10.39
CA LYS A 55 -0.71 -8.13 10.89
C LYS A 55 -1.59 -8.75 9.80
N ILE A 56 -1.61 -8.13 8.62
CA ILE A 56 -2.42 -8.56 7.47
C ILE A 56 -1.70 -9.58 6.59
N PHE A 57 -0.49 -9.26 6.11
CA PHE A 57 0.24 -10.09 5.14
C PHE A 57 1.14 -11.16 5.77
N ALA A 58 1.25 -11.20 7.10
CA ALA A 58 1.96 -12.21 7.87
C ALA A 58 3.45 -12.42 7.52
N TYR A 59 4.10 -11.43 6.92
CA TYR A 59 5.54 -11.46 6.67
C TYR A 59 6.34 -10.96 7.89
N ARG A 60 7.57 -11.44 8.05
CA ARG A 60 8.55 -10.87 8.98
C ARG A 60 9.16 -9.61 8.37
N GLY A 61 9.33 -8.58 9.19
CA GLY A 61 10.00 -7.36 8.78
C GLY A 61 10.79 -6.71 9.90
N VAL A 62 11.53 -5.66 9.53
CA VAL A 62 12.22 -4.78 10.46
C VAL A 62 11.91 -3.32 10.14
N VAL A 63 11.69 -2.52 11.18
CA VAL A 63 11.48 -1.07 11.07
C VAL A 63 12.80 -0.37 10.74
N LEU A 64 12.79 0.47 9.70
CA LEU A 64 13.92 1.34 9.38
C LEU A 64 13.77 2.71 10.07
N PHE A 65 12.71 3.44 9.77
CA PHE A 65 12.41 4.72 10.42
C PHE A 65 10.92 5.10 10.23
N PRO A 66 10.35 5.87 11.17
CA PRO A 66 9.00 6.39 11.04
C PRO A 66 8.93 7.60 10.11
N TRP A 67 7.74 7.88 9.60
CA TRP A 67 7.31 9.23 9.18
C TRP A 67 5.85 9.43 9.58
N VAL A 68 5.40 10.68 9.63
CA VAL A 68 4.00 11.02 9.91
C VAL A 68 3.31 11.38 8.61
N ALA A 69 2.22 10.69 8.28
CA ALA A 69 1.37 11.01 7.13
C ALA A 69 0.04 11.60 7.59
N ARG A 70 -0.59 12.42 6.74
CA ARG A 70 -1.98 12.81 6.94
C ARG A 70 -2.89 11.74 6.36
N VAL A 71 -3.79 11.20 7.18
CA VAL A 71 -4.78 10.20 6.78
C VAL A 71 -6.15 10.85 6.62
N TYR A 72 -6.68 10.82 5.40
CA TYR A 72 -8.03 11.21 5.04
C TYR A 72 -8.89 9.96 4.96
N ASP A 73 -9.50 9.62 6.09
CA ASP A 73 -10.38 8.46 6.21
C ASP A 73 -11.84 8.89 6.05
N ARG A 74 -12.44 8.52 4.90
CA ARG A 74 -13.85 8.81 4.57
C ARG A 74 -14.84 7.96 5.36
N ASP A 75 -14.37 6.95 6.10
CA ASP A 75 -15.24 6.08 6.92
C ASP A 75 -15.63 6.76 8.25
N PHE A 76 -14.89 7.79 8.68
CA PHE A 76 -15.20 8.53 9.91
C PHE A 76 -15.99 9.81 9.60
N PRO A 77 -17.22 9.97 10.12
CA PRO A 77 -17.93 11.23 9.97
C PRO A 77 -17.18 12.35 10.70
N ASN A 78 -17.04 13.51 10.06
CA ASN A 78 -16.63 14.73 10.74
C ASN A 78 -17.64 15.01 11.86
N ASN A 79 -17.24 14.86 13.12
CA ASN A 79 -18.06 15.32 14.24
C ASN A 79 -18.24 16.84 14.11
N LYS A 80 -19.46 17.28 13.74
CA LYS A 80 -19.94 18.63 14.02
C LYS A 80 -20.28 18.70 15.51
N GLN A 81 -19.27 18.81 16.36
CA GLN A 81 -19.42 19.31 17.72
C GLN A 81 -18.33 20.35 17.90
N ASP A 82 -18.63 21.57 17.48
CA ASP A 82 -18.12 22.82 18.04
C ASP A 82 -18.78 23.96 17.25
N LYS A 83 -19.54 24.81 17.96
CA LYS A 83 -20.38 25.95 17.53
C LYS A 83 -21.88 25.67 17.33
N GLU A 84 -22.54 25.22 18.40
CA GLU A 84 -23.85 25.77 18.77
C GLU A 84 -23.76 26.27 20.21
N ALA A 85 -23.30 27.51 20.38
CA ALA A 85 -23.46 28.31 21.60
C ALA A 85 -23.36 29.80 21.25
N GLY A 86 -24.48 30.53 21.41
CA GLY A 86 -24.66 31.97 21.17
C GLY A 86 -25.08 32.28 19.73
N ASP A 87 -26.23 32.87 19.40
CA ASP A 87 -27.06 33.83 20.12
C ASP A 87 -28.53 33.74 19.67
N ASN A 88 -29.44 34.00 20.61
CA ASN A 88 -30.84 34.29 20.35
C ASN A 88 -31.00 35.80 20.07
N GLN A 89 -31.52 36.18 18.89
CA GLN A 89 -32.51 37.27 18.79
C GLN A 89 -33.28 37.26 17.47
N SER A 90 -34.54 37.68 17.60
CA SER A 90 -35.72 37.57 16.74
C SER A 90 -35.78 38.48 15.50
N SER A 91 -36.45 38.05 14.41
CA SER A 91 -37.82 38.48 14.04
C SER A 91 -38.19 38.28 12.54
N THR A 92 -39.34 37.61 12.29
CA THR A 92 -40.40 37.80 11.25
C THR A 92 -39.99 38.07 9.77
N ASN A 93 -40.50 37.44 8.68
CA ASN A 93 -41.91 37.18 8.29
C ASN A 93 -42.03 36.54 6.86
N THR A 94 -43.09 35.73 6.64
CA THR A 94 -43.87 35.43 5.40
C THR A 94 -43.36 34.61 4.18
N SER A 95 -44.19 33.61 3.81
CA SER A 95 -44.15 32.53 2.80
C SER A 95 -44.58 32.95 1.36
N PRO A 96 -44.95 32.05 0.41
CA PRO A 96 -44.31 30.83 -0.17
C PRO A 96 -44.32 30.79 -1.73
N SER A 97 -43.48 30.00 -2.42
CA SER A 97 -43.85 29.34 -3.70
C SER A 97 -42.81 28.36 -4.31
N THR A 98 -43.34 27.23 -4.78
CA THR A 98 -42.99 26.42 -5.99
C THR A 98 -41.73 25.55 -6.09
N SER A 99 -41.97 24.23 -5.93
CA SER A 99 -41.67 23.08 -6.82
C SER A 99 -40.31 22.90 -7.52
N SER A 100 -39.76 21.71 -7.25
CA SER A 100 -39.09 20.75 -8.15
C SER A 100 -37.71 21.08 -8.73
N ALA A 101 -36.68 20.42 -8.18
CA ALA A 101 -35.82 19.50 -8.93
C ALA A 101 -34.95 18.68 -7.94
N SER A 102 -35.04 17.37 -8.03
CA SER A 102 -34.17 16.42 -7.35
C SER A 102 -32.75 16.51 -7.91
N THR A 103 -31.88 17.22 -7.20
CA THR A 103 -30.43 17.10 -7.38
C THR A 103 -29.91 16.36 -6.16
N THR A 104 -29.58 15.08 -6.32
CA THR A 104 -28.72 14.36 -5.37
C THR A 104 -27.34 14.99 -5.44
N SER A 105 -27.15 16.11 -4.76
CA SER A 105 -25.85 16.64 -4.40
C SER A 105 -25.27 15.67 -3.37
N SER A 106 -24.36 14.81 -3.80
CA SER A 106 -23.42 14.18 -2.88
C SER A 106 -22.68 15.32 -2.18
N GLU A 107 -23.06 15.61 -0.94
CA GLU A 107 -22.35 16.56 -0.10
C GLU A 107 -20.89 16.12 -0.02
N ASP A 108 -20.00 16.82 -0.73
CA ASP A 108 -18.55 16.72 -0.56
C ASP A 108 -18.22 17.27 0.83
N LYS A 109 -18.45 16.44 1.86
CA LYS A 109 -17.99 16.72 3.21
C LYS A 109 -16.47 16.68 3.19
N GLU A 110 -15.86 17.83 3.37
CA GLU A 110 -14.41 17.98 3.53
C GLU A 110 -13.91 17.00 4.61
N VAL A 111 -13.09 16.03 4.22
CA VAL A 111 -12.58 15.00 5.14
C VAL A 111 -11.44 15.60 5.93
N LYS A 112 -11.54 15.68 7.27
CA LYS A 112 -10.44 16.18 8.09
C LYS A 112 -9.32 15.14 8.18
N GLY A 113 -8.15 15.50 7.66
CA GLY A 113 -6.96 14.67 7.77
C GLY A 113 -6.48 14.54 9.22
N ARG A 114 -6.16 13.32 9.65
CA ARG A 114 -5.55 13.02 10.96
C ARG A 114 -4.11 12.58 10.80
N SER A 115 -3.21 13.03 11.67
CA SER A 115 -1.83 12.56 11.66
C SER A 115 -1.76 11.10 12.12
N HIS A 116 -1.06 10.26 11.36
CA HIS A 116 -0.83 8.86 11.69
C HIS A 116 0.59 8.46 11.35
N THR A 117 1.20 7.61 12.18
CA THR A 117 2.58 7.18 11.97
C THR A 117 2.64 6.00 11.00
N PHE A 118 3.49 6.12 10.00
CA PHE A 118 3.88 5.07 9.08
C PHE A 118 5.37 4.78 9.20
N TYR A 119 5.82 3.68 8.64
CA TYR A 119 7.21 3.24 8.71
C TYR A 119 7.69 2.76 7.35
N GLN A 120 8.93 3.11 7.03
CA GLN A 120 9.65 2.36 6.01
C GLN A 120 10.24 1.12 6.65
N VAL A 121 10.11 -0.03 5.98
CA VAL A 121 10.50 -1.34 6.52
C VAL A 121 11.23 -2.17 5.48
N LEU A 122 11.98 -3.16 5.94
CA LEU A 122 12.44 -4.27 5.10
C LEU A 122 11.63 -5.52 5.41
N ILE A 123 11.25 -6.25 4.37
CA ILE A 123 10.59 -7.55 4.38
C ILE A 123 11.66 -8.64 4.38
N ASP A 124 11.44 -9.71 5.13
CA ASP A 124 12.25 -10.92 5.02
C ASP A 124 12.03 -11.63 3.67
N SER A 125 13.10 -11.78 2.89
CA SER A 125 13.06 -12.38 1.56
C SER A 125 12.51 -13.82 1.55
N ARG A 126 12.59 -14.56 2.66
CA ARG A 126 12.04 -15.93 2.78
C ARG A 126 10.52 -15.93 2.74
N ASP A 127 9.89 -14.82 3.13
CA ASP A 127 8.43 -14.69 3.18
C ASP A 127 7.86 -14.21 1.84
N CYS A 128 8.63 -13.46 1.04
CA CYS A 128 8.22 -12.87 -0.24
C CYS A 128 7.38 -13.78 -1.16
N PRO A 129 7.75 -15.05 -1.42
CA PRO A 129 6.95 -15.93 -2.28
C PRO A 129 5.53 -16.23 -1.77
N PHE A 130 5.25 -15.96 -0.50
CA PHE A 130 3.97 -16.23 0.16
C PHE A 130 3.15 -14.96 0.39
N ILE A 131 3.73 -13.78 0.18
CA ILE A 131 3.06 -12.50 0.35
C ILE A 131 2.14 -12.26 -0.85
N ARG A 132 0.85 -12.03 -0.60
CA ARG A 132 -0.11 -11.60 -1.63
C ARG A 132 -0.06 -10.09 -1.88
N ALA A 133 1.16 -9.59 -2.00
CA ALA A 133 1.48 -8.23 -2.37
C ALA A 133 2.61 -8.24 -3.40
N GLN A 134 2.70 -7.19 -4.20
CA GLN A 134 3.85 -7.03 -5.09
C GLN A 134 5.10 -6.77 -4.26
N THR A 135 6.01 -7.75 -4.15
CA THR A 135 7.22 -7.67 -3.31
C THR A 135 8.28 -6.68 -3.82
N GLU A 136 8.11 -6.21 -5.05
CA GLU A 136 8.86 -5.10 -5.67
C GLU A 136 8.00 -3.83 -5.74
N ALA A 137 7.22 -3.57 -4.69
CA ALA A 137 6.26 -2.47 -4.64
C ALA A 137 6.94 -1.09 -4.60
N VAL A 138 8.16 -0.97 -4.06
CA VAL A 138 8.82 0.33 -3.91
C VAL A 138 9.82 0.55 -5.04
N THR A 139 9.41 1.42 -5.96
CA THR A 139 10.20 1.82 -7.13
C THR A 139 10.51 3.30 -7.09
N PHE A 140 11.58 3.63 -7.81
CA PHE A 140 12.15 4.96 -7.91
C PHE A 140 12.51 5.24 -9.38
N LEU A 141 12.61 6.52 -9.68
CA LEU A 141 12.98 6.99 -11.01
C LEU A 141 14.50 6.86 -11.19
N GLY A 142 14.96 6.10 -12.19
CA GLY A 142 16.39 5.97 -12.51
C GLY A 142 17.01 7.28 -13.02
N ASN A 143 18.33 7.42 -12.94
CA ASN A 143 19.04 8.65 -13.33
C ASN A 143 19.61 8.63 -14.77
N GLN A 144 19.41 7.56 -15.54
CA GLN A 144 20.03 7.46 -16.88
C GLN A 144 19.25 8.24 -17.94
N GLU A 145 19.93 9.21 -18.57
CA GLU A 145 19.40 9.97 -19.71
C GLU A 145 18.87 9.01 -20.80
N GLY A 146 17.61 9.19 -21.18
CA GLY A 146 16.96 8.41 -22.26
C GLY A 146 16.32 7.09 -21.84
N SER A 147 16.64 6.53 -20.67
CA SER A 147 16.00 5.28 -20.22
C SER A 147 14.79 5.56 -19.33
N ARG A 148 13.58 5.16 -19.76
CA ARG A 148 12.36 5.14 -18.92
C ARG A 148 12.44 4.14 -17.76
N SER A 149 13.60 3.55 -17.48
CA SER A 149 13.76 2.56 -16.42
C SER A 149 13.42 3.14 -15.05
N LEU A 150 12.43 2.51 -14.44
CA LEU A 150 12.20 2.52 -13.00
C LEU A 150 13.08 1.44 -12.40
N TYR A 151 13.65 1.69 -11.23
CA TYR A 151 14.34 0.66 -10.46
C TYR A 151 13.56 0.37 -9.20
N ALA A 152 13.46 -0.90 -8.82
CA ALA A 152 12.83 -1.35 -7.59
C ALA A 152 13.89 -1.63 -6.52
N ILE A 153 13.52 -1.47 -5.25
CA ILE A 153 14.26 -2.06 -4.14
C ILE A 153 13.40 -3.24 -3.64
N PRO A 154 13.71 -4.48 -4.05
CA PRO A 154 12.96 -5.65 -3.59
C PRO A 154 12.95 -5.71 -2.07
N GLY A 155 11.80 -6.04 -1.48
CA GLY A 155 11.67 -6.18 -0.02
C GLY A 155 11.61 -4.86 0.76
N LEU A 156 11.71 -3.69 0.12
CA LEU A 156 11.38 -2.42 0.76
C LEU A 156 9.86 -2.23 0.75
N ASP A 157 9.26 -1.81 1.87
CA ASP A 157 7.81 -1.59 1.98
C ASP A 157 7.47 -0.45 2.95
N TYR A 158 6.20 -0.11 3.01
CA TYR A 158 5.62 0.97 3.81
C TYR A 158 4.43 0.44 4.62
N VAL A 159 4.50 0.54 5.95
CA VAL A 159 3.50 -0.04 6.84
C VAL A 159 2.90 1.00 7.78
N SER A 160 1.61 0.86 8.09
CA SER A 160 0.96 1.62 9.15
C SER A 160 1.44 1.14 10.52
N HIS A 161 1.41 2.02 11.51
CA HIS A 161 1.56 1.64 12.91
C HIS A 161 0.67 0.44 13.32
N ASP A 162 -0.56 0.42 12.84
CA ASP A 162 -1.55 -0.61 13.21
C ASP A 162 -1.30 -1.98 12.58
N ASP A 163 -0.40 -2.04 11.59
CA ASP A 163 -0.02 -3.25 10.88
C ASP A 163 1.18 -3.97 11.54
N ILE A 164 1.82 -3.35 12.52
CA ILE A 164 3.01 -3.90 13.20
C ILE A 164 2.58 -4.75 14.40
N LEU A 165 2.89 -6.05 14.35
CA LEU A 165 2.90 -6.94 15.51
C LEU A 165 4.36 -7.10 15.98
N PRO A 166 4.82 -6.34 16.98
CA PRO A 166 6.21 -6.37 17.40
C PRO A 166 6.58 -7.73 18.02
N TYR A 167 7.83 -8.16 17.83
CA TYR A 167 8.37 -9.33 18.51
C TYR A 167 9.87 -9.18 18.75
N SER A 168 10.38 -9.89 19.76
CA SER A 168 11.81 -10.04 20.04
C SER A 168 12.29 -11.45 19.76
N THR A 169 13.58 -11.61 19.46
CA THR A 169 14.18 -12.92 19.18
C THR A 169 15.61 -13.00 19.68
N LYS A 170 16.07 -14.23 19.88
CA LYS A 170 17.46 -14.57 20.21
C LYS A 170 18.23 -15.10 18.98
N GLU A 171 17.57 -15.17 17.82
CA GLU A 171 18.21 -15.55 16.57
C GLU A 171 19.28 -14.52 16.21
N LYS A 172 20.47 -15.00 15.80
CA LYS A 172 21.56 -14.11 15.37
C LYS A 172 21.24 -13.34 14.09
N ASN A 173 20.50 -13.99 13.18
CA ASN A 173 20.16 -13.48 11.85
C ASN A 173 18.63 -13.51 11.68
N PRO A 174 17.90 -12.60 12.35
CA PRO A 174 16.45 -12.65 12.42
C PRO A 174 15.76 -12.30 11.11
N LEU A 175 16.45 -11.56 10.22
CA LEU A 175 15.93 -11.10 8.94
C LEU A 175 16.88 -11.45 7.79
N HIS A 176 16.37 -12.02 6.71
CA HIS A 176 17.13 -12.26 5.48
C HIS A 176 16.83 -11.18 4.44
N HIS A 177 17.73 -10.20 4.31
CA HIS A 177 17.58 -9.12 3.32
C HIS A 177 18.94 -8.51 2.97
N GLU A 178 19.19 -8.19 1.68
CA GLU A 178 20.48 -7.66 1.20
C GLU A 178 20.88 -6.32 1.83
N LEU A 179 19.90 -5.51 2.22
CA LEU A 179 20.11 -4.22 2.87
C LEU A 179 20.20 -4.30 4.40
N PHE A 180 19.93 -5.46 5.02
CA PHE A 180 19.84 -5.56 6.48
C PHE A 180 21.17 -5.19 7.16
N ASP A 181 22.25 -5.88 6.83
CA ASP A 181 23.59 -5.62 7.39
C ASP A 181 24.23 -4.33 6.84
N LYS A 182 23.67 -3.76 5.77
CA LYS A 182 24.08 -2.45 5.27
C LYS A 182 23.47 -1.34 6.12
N PHE A 183 22.22 -1.48 6.56
CA PHE A 183 21.47 -0.44 7.26
C PHE A 183 21.51 -0.54 8.78
N LEU A 184 21.64 -1.75 9.32
CA LEU A 184 21.49 -2.03 10.74
C LEU A 184 22.72 -2.75 11.26
N THR A 185 23.13 -2.45 12.49
CA THR A 185 24.20 -3.18 13.18
C THR A 185 23.70 -3.70 14.52
N HIS A 186 24.09 -4.92 14.88
CA HIS A 186 23.66 -5.58 16.09
C HIS A 186 24.43 -5.06 17.30
N VAL A 187 23.71 -4.50 18.28
CA VAL A 187 24.24 -3.97 19.54
C VAL A 187 23.45 -4.61 20.70
N PRO A 188 23.99 -5.67 21.34
CA PRO A 188 23.26 -6.46 22.35
C PRO A 188 22.80 -5.67 23.57
N THR A 189 23.38 -4.49 23.82
CA THR A 189 23.06 -3.63 24.97
C THR A 189 21.91 -2.67 24.70
N GLN A 190 21.40 -2.60 23.47
CA GLN A 190 20.28 -1.75 23.06
C GLN A 190 18.99 -2.57 22.96
N ASP A 191 17.86 -1.89 23.09
CA ASP A 191 16.53 -2.45 22.86
C ASP A 191 15.70 -1.50 21.99
N PRO A 192 15.41 -1.83 20.71
CA PRO A 192 15.79 -3.05 20.00
C PRO A 192 17.32 -3.23 19.82
N PRO A 193 17.82 -4.47 19.67
CA PRO A 193 19.26 -4.75 19.58
C PRO A 193 19.88 -4.43 18.20
N TYR A 194 19.17 -3.68 17.35
CA TYR A 194 19.64 -3.25 16.04
C TYR A 194 19.55 -1.74 15.91
N VAL A 195 20.69 -1.09 15.62
CA VAL A 195 20.76 0.37 15.51
C VAL A 195 21.14 0.81 14.10
N ALA A 196 20.74 2.01 13.72
CA ALA A 196 21.01 2.59 12.40
C ALA A 196 22.51 2.81 12.16
N GLN A 197 23.02 2.25 11.06
CA GLN A 197 24.31 2.62 10.49
C GLN A 197 24.22 3.95 9.71
N ASP A 198 25.36 4.54 9.37
CA ASP A 198 25.41 5.84 8.69
C ASP A 198 24.81 5.80 7.28
N THR A 199 24.88 4.65 6.62
CA THR A 199 24.16 4.33 5.36
C THR A 199 22.66 4.52 5.49
N LEU A 200 22.04 4.02 6.58
CA LEU A 200 20.61 4.19 6.83
C LEU A 200 20.27 5.64 7.17
N LYS A 201 21.11 6.31 7.96
CA LYS A 201 20.91 7.73 8.29
C LYS A 201 20.98 8.61 7.04
N ALA A 202 21.95 8.36 6.16
CA ALA A 202 22.08 9.05 4.88
C ALA A 202 20.87 8.79 3.97
N TRP A 203 20.43 7.53 3.89
CA TRP A 203 19.23 7.15 3.16
C TRP A 203 17.97 7.85 3.71
N GLN A 204 17.77 7.84 5.02
CA GLN A 204 16.66 8.52 5.69
C GLN A 204 16.69 10.03 5.38
N LYS A 205 17.85 10.69 5.54
CA LYS A 205 18.00 12.12 5.25
C LYS A 205 17.61 12.46 3.80
N LYS A 206 17.90 11.57 2.84
CA LYS A 206 17.58 11.76 1.43
C LYS A 206 16.12 11.45 1.11
N ASN A 207 15.51 10.46 1.77
CA ASN A 207 14.18 9.92 1.44
C ASN A 207 13.04 10.56 2.25
N HIS A 208 13.27 10.89 3.52
CA HIS A 208 12.24 11.38 4.44
C HIS A 208 11.45 12.59 3.91
N PRO A 209 12.06 13.63 3.31
CA PRO A 209 11.31 14.78 2.80
C PRO A 209 10.29 14.44 1.70
N TRP A 210 10.48 13.32 0.99
CA TRP A 210 9.58 12.88 -0.08
C TRP A 210 8.43 12.03 0.44
N LEU A 211 8.64 11.36 1.58
CA LEU A 211 7.60 10.59 2.27
C LEU A 211 6.61 11.51 3.00
N GLU A 212 7.05 12.69 3.42
CA GLU A 212 6.17 13.70 4.04
C GLU A 212 5.14 14.29 3.05
N LEU A 213 5.35 14.13 1.74
CA LEU A 213 4.38 14.51 0.71
C LEU A 213 3.28 13.46 0.52
N SER A 214 3.44 12.28 1.12
CA SER A 214 2.56 11.13 0.92
C SER A 214 1.43 11.13 1.93
N ASP A 215 0.34 11.81 1.56
CA ASP A 215 -0.95 11.67 2.23
C ASP A 215 -1.56 10.28 2.01
N VAL A 216 -2.38 9.81 2.93
CA VAL A 216 -3.04 8.51 2.88
C VAL A 216 -4.53 8.70 2.76
N HIS A 217 -5.15 8.07 1.77
CA HIS A 217 -6.58 8.22 1.50
C HIS A 217 -7.28 6.87 1.64
N LYS A 218 -8.40 6.86 2.35
CA LYS A 218 -9.11 5.62 2.67
C LYS A 218 -10.61 5.79 2.54
N GLU A 219 -11.26 4.79 1.94
CA GLU A 219 -12.72 4.72 1.81
C GLU A 219 -13.15 3.25 1.74
N THR A 220 -14.24 2.93 2.44
CA THR A 220 -14.86 1.61 2.43
C THR A 220 -16.19 1.66 1.67
N THR A 221 -16.36 0.76 0.70
CA THR A 221 -17.61 0.56 -0.03
C THR A 221 -17.96 -0.93 0.01
N ASP A 222 -19.18 -1.29 0.40
CA ASP A 222 -19.64 -2.70 0.45
C ASP A 222 -18.69 -3.63 1.23
N ASN A 223 -18.16 -3.15 2.35
CA ASN A 223 -17.15 -3.81 3.20
C ASN A 223 -15.78 -4.04 2.54
N VAL A 224 -15.54 -3.51 1.35
CA VAL A 224 -14.21 -3.49 0.74
C VAL A 224 -13.60 -2.13 0.94
N ARG A 225 -12.45 -2.13 1.60
CA ARG A 225 -11.71 -0.93 1.97
C ARG A 225 -10.55 -0.72 1.03
N ILE A 226 -10.49 0.47 0.45
CA ILE A 226 -9.41 0.89 -0.43
C ILE A 226 -8.57 1.91 0.33
N THR A 227 -7.28 1.62 0.49
CA THR A 227 -6.29 2.56 1.01
C THR A 227 -5.32 2.91 -0.11
N VAL A 228 -5.04 4.20 -0.32
CA VAL A 228 -4.15 4.71 -1.36
C VAL A 228 -3.08 5.60 -0.74
N ILE A 229 -1.83 5.42 -1.17
CA ILE A 229 -0.69 6.27 -0.80
C ILE A 229 0.07 6.66 -2.07
N PRO A 230 0.03 7.92 -2.53
CA PRO A 230 0.84 8.41 -3.62
C PRO A 230 2.24 8.80 -3.13
N PHE A 231 3.24 8.52 -3.96
CA PHE A 231 4.65 8.83 -3.72
C PHE A 231 5.19 9.54 -4.96
N TYR A 232 5.62 10.78 -4.80
CA TYR A 232 6.30 11.49 -5.87
C TYR A 232 7.66 10.84 -6.14
N MET A 233 7.96 10.59 -7.41
CA MET A 233 9.18 9.90 -7.86
C MET A 233 10.15 10.83 -8.58
N GLY A 234 9.79 12.10 -8.76
CA GLY A 234 10.59 13.08 -9.50
C GLY A 234 10.00 13.44 -10.86
N SER A 235 10.78 14.18 -11.63
CA SER A 235 10.47 14.63 -12.97
C SER A 235 11.64 14.40 -13.93
N ARG A 236 11.33 14.33 -15.22
CA ARG A 236 12.31 14.20 -16.30
C ARG A 236 11.93 15.09 -17.46
N ASP A 237 12.93 15.64 -18.12
CA ASP A 237 12.76 16.25 -19.42
C ASP A 237 12.45 15.19 -20.48
N ASN A 238 11.45 15.49 -21.30
CA ASN A 238 11.08 14.71 -22.47
C ASN A 238 10.76 15.66 -23.63
N GLN A 239 11.70 15.82 -24.56
CA GLN A 239 11.53 16.56 -25.80
C GLN A 239 10.85 17.94 -25.60
N ASN A 240 11.45 18.78 -24.75
CA ASN A 240 10.96 20.12 -24.36
C ASN A 240 9.69 20.16 -23.46
N SER A 241 9.31 19.03 -22.84
CA SER A 241 8.26 19.00 -21.82
C SER A 241 8.75 18.29 -20.56
N LEU A 242 8.40 18.82 -19.38
CA LEU A 242 8.70 18.15 -18.11
C LEU A 242 7.60 17.10 -17.82
N VAL A 243 8.01 15.86 -17.58
CA VAL A 243 7.12 14.76 -17.21
C VAL A 243 7.37 14.40 -15.76
N TYR A 244 6.34 14.51 -14.94
CA TYR A 244 6.35 14.23 -13.51
C TYR A 244 5.84 12.81 -13.28
N TRP A 245 6.47 12.08 -12.36
CA TRP A 245 6.16 10.68 -12.08
C TRP A 245 5.74 10.48 -10.64
N TRP A 246 4.69 9.69 -10.45
CA TRP A 246 4.29 9.19 -9.15
C TRP A 246 4.12 7.68 -9.19
N ARG A 247 4.43 7.05 -8.07
CA ARG A 247 3.99 5.71 -7.75
C ARG A 247 2.83 5.83 -6.78
N TYR A 248 1.84 4.96 -6.88
CA TYR A 248 0.82 4.81 -5.85
C TYR A 248 0.83 3.38 -5.32
N CYS A 249 0.72 3.23 -4.01
CA CYS A 249 0.44 1.96 -3.34
C CYS A 249 -1.06 1.88 -3.07
N ILE A 250 -1.69 0.78 -3.47
CA ILE A 250 -3.11 0.52 -3.22
C ILE A 250 -3.23 -0.77 -2.44
N ARG A 251 -3.90 -0.69 -1.29
CA ARG A 251 -4.30 -1.83 -0.49
C ARG A 251 -5.81 -2.00 -0.57
N MET A 252 -6.24 -3.21 -0.91
CA MET A 252 -7.63 -3.63 -0.92
C MET A 252 -7.84 -4.63 0.21
N GLU A 253 -8.80 -4.36 1.09
CA GLU A 253 -9.11 -5.22 2.23
C GLU A 253 -10.61 -5.54 2.23
N ASN A 254 -10.94 -6.83 2.24
CA ASN A 254 -12.29 -7.31 2.45
C ASN A 254 -12.54 -7.45 3.95
N LEU A 255 -13.35 -6.54 4.49
CA LEU A 255 -13.82 -6.54 5.89
C LEU A 255 -15.10 -7.37 6.06
N GLY A 256 -15.69 -7.83 4.95
CA GLY A 256 -16.87 -8.66 4.94
C GLY A 256 -16.55 -10.15 5.10
N THR A 257 -17.61 -10.95 5.21
CA THR A 257 -17.50 -12.41 5.35
C THR A 257 -17.56 -13.15 4.01
N LYS A 258 -18.18 -12.54 2.98
CA LYS A 258 -18.34 -13.10 1.64
C LYS A 258 -17.09 -12.87 0.80
N THR A 259 -16.74 -13.85 -0.02
CA THR A 259 -15.60 -13.72 -0.95
C THR A 259 -15.94 -12.74 -2.07
N VAL A 260 -14.98 -11.88 -2.41
CA VAL A 260 -15.07 -10.93 -3.53
C VAL A 260 -13.87 -11.08 -4.46
N GLN A 261 -14.07 -10.86 -5.75
CA GLN A 261 -13.00 -10.85 -6.75
C GLN A 261 -12.99 -9.51 -7.47
N LEU A 262 -11.81 -8.90 -7.60
CA LEU A 262 -11.62 -7.73 -8.45
C LEU A 262 -11.64 -8.15 -9.93
N ARG A 263 -12.47 -7.48 -10.73
CA ARG A 263 -12.63 -7.74 -12.17
C ARG A 263 -12.06 -6.63 -13.04
N GLU A 264 -12.41 -5.38 -12.73
CA GLU A 264 -12.08 -4.24 -13.59
C GLU A 264 -11.60 -3.07 -12.74
N ARG A 265 -10.74 -2.24 -13.35
CA ARG A 265 -10.36 -0.93 -12.83
C ARG A 265 -10.86 0.15 -13.78
N HIS A 266 -11.32 1.26 -13.21
CA HIS A 266 -11.68 2.47 -13.93
C HIS A 266 -11.11 3.68 -13.21
N TRP A 267 -10.09 4.28 -13.81
CA TRP A 267 -9.41 5.46 -13.31
C TRP A 267 -9.85 6.71 -14.04
N ARG A 268 -9.88 7.83 -13.31
CA ARG A 268 -10.02 9.20 -13.80
C ARG A 268 -8.84 9.99 -13.24
N ILE A 269 -8.12 10.65 -14.14
CA ILE A 269 -6.88 11.35 -13.84
C ILE A 269 -7.06 12.76 -14.38
N PHE A 270 -7.08 13.75 -13.50
CA PHE A 270 -7.24 15.14 -13.86
C PHE A 270 -5.95 15.90 -13.54
N SER A 271 -5.29 16.43 -14.57
CA SER A 271 -4.08 17.23 -14.40
C SER A 271 -4.40 18.69 -14.16
N LEU A 272 -3.47 19.42 -13.53
CA LEU A 272 -3.56 20.88 -13.37
C LEU A 272 -3.65 21.62 -14.73
N SER A 273 -3.15 21.02 -15.81
CA SER A 273 -3.30 21.56 -17.17
C SER A 273 -4.73 21.53 -17.71
N GLY A 274 -5.68 20.95 -16.96
CA GLY A 274 -7.09 20.81 -17.36
C GLY A 274 -7.39 19.55 -18.16
N THR A 275 -6.43 18.65 -18.32
CA THR A 275 -6.61 17.40 -19.07
C THR A 275 -7.28 16.35 -18.18
N LEU A 276 -8.37 15.74 -18.65
CA LEU A 276 -8.99 14.58 -18.02
C LEU A 276 -8.70 13.32 -18.83
N GLU A 277 -7.94 12.41 -18.25
CA GLU A 277 -7.69 11.07 -18.80
C GLU A 277 -8.52 10.02 -18.08
N THR A 278 -8.99 9.02 -18.82
CA THR A 278 -9.73 7.88 -18.26
C THR A 278 -9.07 6.57 -18.68
N VAL A 279 -8.79 5.70 -17.72
CA VAL A 279 -8.18 4.39 -17.99
C VAL A 279 -9.12 3.30 -17.49
N ARG A 280 -9.54 2.41 -18.39
CA ARG A 280 -10.33 1.22 -18.05
C ARG A 280 -9.57 -0.04 -18.42
N GLY A 281 -9.68 -1.09 -17.62
CA GLY A 281 -9.06 -2.36 -17.94
C GLY A 281 -9.39 -3.47 -16.96
N ARG A 282 -9.11 -4.70 -17.38
CA ARG A 282 -9.28 -5.89 -16.55
C ARG A 282 -8.18 -5.97 -15.49
N GLY A 283 -8.56 -6.34 -14.28
CA GLY A 283 -7.64 -6.57 -13.17
C GLY A 283 -6.86 -5.33 -12.73
N VAL A 284 -5.83 -5.56 -11.93
CA VAL A 284 -4.78 -4.61 -11.55
C VAL A 284 -3.44 -5.30 -11.74
N VAL A 285 -2.48 -4.63 -12.39
CA VAL A 285 -1.11 -5.16 -12.63
C VAL A 285 -1.07 -6.60 -13.16
N GLY A 286 -2.05 -6.99 -14.00
CA GLY A 286 -2.16 -8.35 -14.57
C GLY A 286 -2.88 -9.38 -13.69
N HIS A 287 -3.39 -8.97 -12.53
CA HIS A 287 -4.06 -9.83 -11.56
C HIS A 287 -5.54 -9.46 -11.34
N GLU A 288 -6.38 -10.46 -11.08
CA GLU A 288 -7.76 -10.33 -10.63
C GLU A 288 -7.88 -10.94 -9.22
N PRO A 289 -7.39 -10.24 -8.18
CA PRO A 289 -7.27 -10.81 -6.84
C PRO A 289 -8.62 -11.20 -6.25
N ILE A 290 -8.62 -12.36 -5.58
CA ILE A 290 -9.74 -12.87 -4.79
C ILE A 290 -9.45 -12.56 -3.32
N LEU A 291 -10.36 -11.84 -2.66
CA LEU A 291 -10.31 -11.47 -1.25
C LEU A 291 -11.34 -12.30 -0.48
N SER A 292 -10.84 -13.32 0.24
CA SER A 292 -11.62 -14.24 1.07
C SER A 292 -11.29 -14.03 2.55
N GLN A 293 -11.98 -14.70 3.48
CA GLN A 293 -11.60 -14.62 4.90
C GLN A 293 -10.18 -15.14 5.19
N SER A 294 -9.72 -16.15 4.44
CA SER A 294 -8.37 -16.70 4.62
C SER A 294 -7.28 -15.81 4.00
N THR A 295 -7.63 -15.02 2.98
CA THR A 295 -6.74 -14.03 2.36
C THR A 295 -7.52 -12.74 2.13
N PRO A 296 -7.73 -11.93 3.18
CA PRO A 296 -8.67 -10.81 3.13
C PRO A 296 -8.10 -9.56 2.47
N ALA A 297 -6.82 -9.56 2.10
CA ALA A 297 -6.18 -8.38 1.54
C ALA A 297 -5.28 -8.67 0.35
N PHE A 298 -5.13 -7.65 -0.49
CA PHE A 298 -4.18 -7.60 -1.60
C PHE A 298 -3.60 -6.19 -1.70
N GLN A 299 -2.29 -6.09 -1.93
CA GLN A 299 -1.60 -4.82 -2.08
C GLN A 299 -0.76 -4.81 -3.36
N TYR A 300 -0.81 -3.70 -4.10
CA TYR A 300 0.02 -3.53 -5.29
C TYR A 300 0.48 -2.08 -5.44
N SER A 301 1.53 -1.91 -6.24
CA SER A 301 2.01 -0.60 -6.64
C SER A 301 1.91 -0.44 -8.15
N SER A 302 1.59 0.75 -8.61
CA SER A 302 1.71 1.11 -10.01
C SER A 302 2.05 2.59 -10.15
N HIS A 303 2.10 3.08 -11.38
CA HIS A 303 2.70 4.38 -11.71
C HIS A 303 1.73 5.21 -12.53
N VAL A 304 1.91 6.52 -12.43
CA VAL A 304 1.25 7.52 -13.28
C VAL A 304 2.28 8.59 -13.60
N SER A 305 2.18 9.15 -14.80
CA SER A 305 2.98 10.29 -15.22
C SER A 305 2.08 11.40 -15.72
N LEU A 306 2.39 12.65 -15.38
CA LEU A 306 1.68 13.83 -15.87
C LEU A 306 2.64 14.80 -16.53
N GLN A 307 2.16 15.52 -17.55
CA GLN A 307 2.83 16.72 -18.09
C GLN A 307 2.43 17.98 -17.29
N ALA A 308 2.25 17.82 -15.98
CA ALA A 308 1.86 18.87 -15.04
C ALA A 308 2.44 18.54 -13.66
N PRO A 309 2.80 19.56 -12.86
CA PRO A 309 3.39 19.37 -11.52
C PRO A 309 2.39 18.83 -10.50
N SER A 310 1.09 18.95 -10.78
CA SER A 310 0.06 18.40 -9.92
C SER A 310 -1.17 17.88 -10.68
N GLY A 311 -1.98 17.10 -9.96
CA GLY A 311 -3.24 16.58 -10.44
C GLY A 311 -3.99 15.80 -9.36
N HIS A 312 -5.15 15.26 -9.72
CA HIS A 312 -5.98 14.42 -8.86
C HIS A 312 -6.31 13.12 -9.56
N MET A 313 -6.32 12.04 -8.80
CA MET A 313 -6.73 10.72 -9.27
C MET A 313 -7.84 10.15 -8.39
N TRP A 314 -8.81 9.53 -9.04
CA TRP A 314 -9.88 8.79 -8.39
C TRP A 314 -10.42 7.73 -9.35
N GLY A 315 -11.30 6.86 -8.87
CA GLY A 315 -11.82 5.80 -9.72
C GLY A 315 -12.72 4.82 -9.01
N THR A 316 -12.94 3.69 -9.68
CA THR A 316 -13.64 2.55 -9.12
C THR A 316 -12.95 1.24 -9.49
N PHE A 317 -13.05 0.27 -8.58
CA PHE A 317 -12.83 -1.13 -8.89
C PHE A 317 -14.16 -1.85 -8.98
N ARG A 318 -14.40 -2.54 -10.10
CA ARG A 318 -15.55 -3.43 -10.21
C ARG A 318 -15.22 -4.74 -9.51
N MET A 319 -16.00 -5.05 -8.50
CA MET A 319 -15.92 -6.29 -7.73
C MET A 319 -17.07 -7.23 -8.10
N GLU A 320 -16.82 -8.52 -8.00
CA GLU A 320 -17.81 -9.58 -8.16
C GLU A 320 -17.80 -10.46 -6.91
N ARG A 321 -18.96 -10.64 -6.28
CA ARG A 321 -19.14 -11.57 -5.16
C ARG A 321 -19.27 -13.00 -5.66
N GLU A 322 -19.03 -13.96 -4.77
CA GLU A 322 -19.26 -15.38 -5.05
C GLU A 322 -20.69 -15.74 -5.48
N ASP A 323 -21.68 -14.90 -5.12
CA ASP A 323 -23.09 -15.03 -5.54
C ASP A 323 -23.39 -14.41 -6.92
N GLY A 324 -22.36 -13.91 -7.63
CA GLY A 324 -22.48 -13.29 -8.95
C GLY A 324 -22.90 -11.82 -8.92
N TYR A 325 -23.21 -11.26 -7.75
CA TYR A 325 -23.52 -9.84 -7.64
C TYR A 325 -22.28 -8.98 -7.88
N THR A 326 -22.39 -7.99 -8.76
CA THR A 326 -21.33 -7.03 -9.03
C THR A 326 -21.60 -5.67 -8.41
N PHE A 327 -20.55 -5.01 -7.92
CA PHE A 327 -20.62 -3.67 -7.35
C PHE A 327 -19.31 -2.92 -7.59
N ASP A 328 -19.35 -1.59 -7.47
CA ASP A 328 -18.19 -0.73 -7.68
C ASP A 328 -17.67 -0.24 -6.33
N CYS A 329 -16.44 -0.63 -5.99
CA CYS A 329 -15.70 -0.06 -4.87
C CYS A 329 -15.08 1.27 -5.28
N ARG A 330 -15.32 2.31 -4.50
CA ARG A 330 -14.73 3.62 -4.75
C ARG A 330 -13.25 3.61 -4.40
N ILE A 331 -12.47 4.19 -5.31
CA ILE A 331 -11.10 4.57 -5.02
C ILE A 331 -11.15 6.03 -4.55
N PRO A 332 -10.82 6.31 -3.28
CA PRO A 332 -10.90 7.65 -2.72
C PRO A 332 -10.07 8.64 -3.55
N PRO A 333 -10.57 9.83 -3.90
CA PRO A 333 -9.76 10.87 -4.51
C PRO A 333 -8.51 11.17 -3.68
N PHE A 334 -7.36 11.25 -4.36
CA PHE A 334 -6.05 11.61 -3.82
C PHE A 334 -5.31 12.56 -4.75
N SER A 335 -4.46 13.40 -4.17
CA SER A 335 -3.65 14.37 -4.91
C SER A 335 -2.32 13.78 -5.35
N LEU A 336 -1.85 14.25 -6.49
CA LEU A 336 -0.51 14.06 -7.00
C LEU A 336 0.17 15.41 -6.93
N GLU A 337 1.09 15.58 -5.99
CA GLU A 337 1.81 16.85 -5.81
C GLU A 337 3.30 16.62 -6.04
N SER A 338 3.93 17.51 -6.81
CA SER A 338 5.39 17.61 -6.87
C SER A 338 5.89 18.58 -5.80
N LYS A 339 7.09 18.36 -5.27
CA LYS A 339 7.74 19.34 -4.38
C LYS A 339 8.12 20.59 -5.18
N THR A 340 7.83 21.78 -4.65
CA THR A 340 8.13 23.08 -5.27
C THR A 340 9.57 23.57 -5.05
N ASP A 341 10.46 22.75 -4.47
CA ASP A 341 11.79 23.22 -4.07
C ASP A 341 12.76 23.28 -5.25
N GLU A 342 13.16 24.50 -5.63
CA GLU A 342 14.05 24.80 -6.76
C GLU A 342 15.45 24.14 -6.68
N GLU A 343 15.84 23.58 -5.55
CA GLU A 343 17.20 23.05 -5.34
C GLU A 343 17.35 21.55 -5.66
N ASN A 344 16.28 20.76 -5.76
CA ASN A 344 16.38 19.35 -6.18
C ASN A 344 15.03 18.78 -6.63
N PRO A 345 14.74 18.64 -7.95
CA PRO A 345 13.44 18.18 -8.43
C PRO A 345 13.19 16.68 -8.21
N ASN A 346 14.22 15.91 -7.82
CA ASN A 346 14.16 14.44 -7.86
C ASN A 346 14.46 13.78 -6.50
N PRO A 347 13.65 12.78 -6.08
CA PRO A 347 13.94 11.94 -4.93
C PRO A 347 15.17 11.05 -5.14
N PRO A 348 15.71 10.47 -4.05
CA PRO A 348 16.89 9.63 -4.10
C PRO A 348 16.89 8.54 -5.17
N THR A 349 18.03 8.44 -5.86
CA THR A 349 18.47 7.24 -6.56
C THR A 349 19.40 6.39 -5.68
N PHE A 350 19.21 5.07 -5.64
CA PHE A 350 20.13 4.11 -5.03
C PHE A 350 21.32 3.93 -6.00
N GLY A 351 22.56 4.14 -5.53
CA GLY A 351 23.77 4.05 -6.36
C GLY A 351 24.49 5.37 -6.65
N THR A 352 24.16 6.45 -5.92
CA THR A 352 25.00 7.64 -5.77
C THR A 352 25.40 7.82 -4.32
#